data_AF-A0A1Y3NB32-F1
#
_entry.id   AF-A0A1Y3NB32-F1
#
_cell.length_a   1.000
_cell.length_b   1.000
_cell.length_c   1.000
_cell.angle_alpha   90.00
_cell.angle_beta   90.00
_cell.angle_gamma   90.00
#
_symmetry.space_group_name_H-M   'P 1'
#
loop_
_entity.id
_entity.type
_entity.pdbx_description
1 polymer ?
#
loop_
_entity_poly.entity_id
_entity_poly.type
_entity_poly.pdbx_seq_one_letter_code
_entity_poly.pdbx_strand_id
1 'polypeptide(L)'
;MQQNEEDFNAPQNSDKQTILMCATESANCKIMEQILNVKDSKGKRRIDINAQDKNGNTALSIAAKMGDDDKIILLLKNGADLTLAKKKISEKAWKNLEKNYQQMQTATEKFINAVIMRNIAQAKRLLHNSPVNVNMKVKSTLFPSMPCMESTPLFNAINLGNKELVELLLKEPSIDVNIRDEYGRTVLTYSVQRTKGLKRELLQRPDIMEFLDYSQKEIVEVLLKHPGIDVNVQDNKKVTPLMYATIYGRLKTVKLLLKHPKIDVNIQNRIGGTALICASEIGQKNIVELLINQPGIDINLQDNKGASPLHYAVNSV
;
A
#
# COMPACT_ATOMS: atom_id res chain seq x y z
N MET A 1 19.24 15.51 -21.44
CA MET A 1 18.06 15.44 -22.33
C MET A 1 16.86 15.20 -21.42
N GLN A 2 16.01 16.21 -21.21
CA GLN A 2 14.72 16.01 -20.57
C GLN A 2 13.90 15.12 -21.52
N GLN A 3 13.57 13.91 -21.10
CA GLN A 3 12.55 13.14 -21.81
C GLN A 3 11.26 13.94 -21.68
N ASN A 4 10.67 14.35 -22.81
CA ASN A 4 9.32 14.88 -22.85
C ASN A 4 8.40 13.82 -22.22
N GLU A 5 8.01 13.99 -20.97
CA GLU A 5 7.04 13.12 -20.33
C GLU A 5 5.68 13.42 -20.96
N GLU A 6 5.25 12.58 -21.91
CA GLU A 6 3.91 12.70 -22.51
C GLU A 6 2.84 12.72 -21.39
N ASP A 7 2.01 13.76 -21.38
CA ASP A 7 0.89 13.82 -20.45
C ASP A 7 -0.18 12.82 -20.90
N PHE A 8 -0.16 11.63 -20.29
CA PHE A 8 -1.11 10.56 -20.56
C PHE A 8 -2.56 10.92 -20.20
N ASN A 9 -2.79 12.01 -19.46
CA ASN A 9 -4.12 12.49 -19.11
C ASN A 9 -4.56 13.67 -20.00
N ALA A 10 -3.74 14.07 -20.97
CA ALA A 10 -4.08 15.14 -21.89
C ALA A 10 -5.34 14.80 -22.71
N PRO A 11 -6.21 15.79 -22.97
CA PRO A 11 -7.38 15.59 -23.79
C PRO A 11 -6.99 15.23 -25.22
N GLN A 12 -7.58 14.17 -25.76
CA GLN A 12 -7.29 13.64 -27.09
C GLN A 12 -8.21 14.19 -28.18
N ASN A 13 -9.31 14.84 -27.80
CA ASN A 13 -10.31 15.36 -28.72
C ASN A 13 -11.08 16.56 -28.12
N SER A 14 -11.99 17.12 -28.91
CA SER A 14 -12.90 18.21 -28.51
C SER A 14 -13.75 17.87 -27.28
N ASP A 15 -13.91 16.59 -27.00
CA ASP A 15 -14.72 16.07 -25.91
C ASP A 15 -13.92 15.96 -24.60
N LYS A 16 -12.63 16.31 -24.66
CA LYS A 16 -11.68 16.17 -23.57
C LYS A 16 -11.56 14.73 -23.07
N GLN A 17 -11.77 13.74 -23.94
CA GLN A 17 -11.54 12.34 -23.59
C GLN A 17 -10.05 12.10 -23.35
N THR A 18 -9.73 11.29 -22.35
CA THR A 18 -8.36 10.82 -22.13
C THR A 18 -8.05 9.64 -23.03
N ILE A 19 -6.76 9.29 -23.18
CA ILE A 19 -6.34 8.11 -23.95
C ILE A 19 -7.00 6.81 -23.46
N LEU A 20 -7.25 6.70 -22.14
CA LEU A 20 -7.94 5.56 -21.55
C LEU A 20 -9.40 5.48 -22.00
N MET A 21 -10.10 6.61 -22.12
CA MET A 21 -11.49 6.63 -22.58
C MET A 21 -11.59 6.20 -24.04
N CYS A 22 -10.73 6.74 -24.90
CA CYS A 22 -10.67 6.32 -26.31
C CYS A 22 -10.34 4.82 -26.44
N ALA A 23 -9.41 4.32 -25.62
CA ALA A 23 -9.10 2.89 -25.57
C ALA A 23 -10.27 2.03 -25.07
N THR A 24 -11.11 2.57 -24.19
CA THR A 24 -12.32 1.89 -23.67
C THR A 24 -13.36 1.68 -24.77
N GLU A 25 -13.51 2.65 -25.67
CA GLU A 25 -14.40 2.56 -26.83
C GLU A 25 -13.88 1.60 -27.90
N SER A 26 -12.58 1.30 -27.91
CA SER A 26 -11.97 0.35 -28.83
C SER A 26 -12.33 -1.11 -28.51
N ALA A 27 -12.18 -2.02 -29.49
CA ALA A 27 -12.41 -3.45 -29.29
C ALA A 27 -11.26 -4.17 -28.53
N ASN A 28 -10.16 -3.49 -28.19
CA ASN A 28 -8.93 -4.15 -27.76
C ASN A 28 -8.61 -3.91 -26.27
N CYS A 29 -9.02 -4.84 -25.39
CA CYS A 29 -8.75 -4.78 -23.96
C CYS A 29 -7.25 -4.78 -23.59
N LYS A 30 -6.38 -5.34 -24.45
CA LYS A 30 -4.92 -5.37 -24.18
C LYS A 30 -4.32 -3.96 -24.20
N ILE A 31 -4.85 -3.07 -25.05
CA ILE A 31 -4.41 -1.67 -25.07
C ILE A 31 -4.76 -0.99 -23.75
N MET A 32 -5.96 -1.24 -23.22
CA MET A 32 -6.35 -0.73 -21.90
C MET A 32 -5.43 -1.25 -20.80
N GLU A 33 -5.12 -2.55 -20.79
CA GLU A 33 -4.20 -3.13 -19.81
C GLU A 33 -2.82 -2.47 -19.88
N GLN A 34 -2.28 -2.27 -21.07
CA GLN A 34 -0.99 -1.60 -21.26
C GLN A 34 -1.02 -0.16 -20.73
N ILE A 35 -2.05 0.61 -21.09
CA ILE A 35 -2.24 2.00 -20.63
C ILE A 35 -2.33 2.06 -19.10
N LEU A 36 -3.15 1.19 -18.49
CA LEU A 36 -3.35 1.16 -17.03
C LEU A 36 -2.07 0.77 -16.26
N ASN A 37 -1.17 0.02 -16.91
CA ASN A 37 0.09 -0.44 -16.33
C ASN A 37 1.25 0.56 -16.51
N VAL A 38 1.05 1.69 -17.21
CA VAL A 38 2.08 2.72 -17.36
C VAL A 38 2.38 3.36 -16.00
N LYS A 39 3.64 3.20 -15.55
CA LYS A 39 4.17 3.78 -14.31
C LYS A 39 5.27 4.80 -14.61
N ASP A 40 5.40 5.81 -13.76
CA ASP A 40 6.50 6.76 -13.81
C ASP A 40 7.80 6.15 -13.25
N SER A 41 8.89 6.91 -13.28
CA SER A 41 10.19 6.51 -12.70
C SER A 41 10.15 6.24 -11.19
N LYS A 42 9.06 6.64 -10.51
CA LYS A 42 8.81 6.40 -9.09
C LYS A 42 7.87 5.21 -8.86
N GLY A 43 7.43 4.51 -9.91
CA GLY A 43 6.52 3.37 -9.84
C GLY A 43 5.06 3.76 -9.60
N LYS A 44 4.71 5.06 -9.67
CA LYS A 44 3.34 5.55 -9.54
C LYS A 44 2.65 5.48 -10.91
N ARG A 45 1.37 5.12 -10.92
CA ARG A 45 0.56 5.13 -12.15
C ARG A 45 0.50 6.53 -12.75
N ARG A 46 0.70 6.63 -14.06
CA ARG A 46 0.63 7.91 -14.79
C ARG A 46 -0.78 8.29 -15.20
N ILE A 47 -1.65 7.30 -15.35
CA ILE A 47 -3.05 7.48 -15.74
C ILE A 47 -3.90 7.76 -14.50
N ASP A 48 -4.67 8.84 -14.55
CA ASP A 48 -5.83 9.01 -13.69
C ASP A 48 -7.01 8.21 -14.27
N ILE A 49 -7.25 7.04 -13.67
CA ILE A 49 -8.34 6.14 -14.07
C ILE A 49 -9.73 6.77 -13.90
N ASN A 50 -9.84 7.79 -13.06
CA ASN A 50 -11.08 8.47 -12.71
C ASN A 50 -11.23 9.84 -13.37
N ALA A 51 -10.33 10.19 -14.30
CA ALA A 51 -10.45 11.37 -15.12
C ALA A 51 -11.84 11.44 -15.80
N GLN A 52 -12.33 12.66 -16.02
CA GLN A 52 -13.64 12.93 -16.57
C GLN A 52 -13.53 13.73 -17.88
N ASP A 53 -14.32 13.34 -18.87
CA ASP A 53 -14.49 14.11 -20.11
C ASP A 53 -15.32 15.39 -19.87
N LYS A 54 -15.57 16.18 -20.92
CA LYS A 54 -16.40 17.41 -20.83
C LYS A 54 -17.83 17.15 -20.31
N ASN A 55 -18.33 15.93 -20.46
CA ASN A 55 -19.68 15.51 -20.06
C ASN A 55 -19.68 14.85 -18.67
N GLY A 56 -18.51 14.71 -18.04
CA GLY A 56 -18.33 14.04 -16.76
C GLY A 56 -18.28 12.50 -16.84
N ASN A 57 -18.18 11.91 -18.04
CA ASN A 57 -18.01 10.47 -18.22
C ASN A 57 -16.59 10.06 -17.80
N THR A 58 -16.50 8.93 -17.12
CA THR A 58 -15.25 8.20 -16.86
C THR A 58 -15.13 7.00 -17.79
N ALA A 59 -13.92 6.44 -17.93
CA ALA A 59 -13.73 5.16 -18.63
C ALA A 59 -14.69 4.06 -18.12
N LEU A 60 -14.91 4.00 -16.80
CA LEU A 60 -15.84 3.03 -16.20
C LEU A 60 -17.30 3.26 -16.64
N SER A 61 -17.73 4.52 -16.72
CA SER A 61 -19.09 4.84 -17.22
C SER A 61 -19.27 4.48 -18.69
N ILE A 62 -18.21 4.63 -19.50
CA ILE A 62 -18.22 4.26 -20.93
C ILE A 62 -18.33 2.74 -21.07
N ALA A 63 -17.47 1.97 -20.38
CA ALA A 63 -17.52 0.51 -20.38
C ALA A 63 -18.89 -0.02 -19.92
N ALA A 64 -19.49 0.60 -18.90
CA ALA A 64 -20.82 0.24 -18.41
C ALA A 64 -21.93 0.53 -19.41
N LYS A 65 -21.86 1.65 -20.15
CA LYS A 65 -22.81 1.96 -21.24
C LYS A 65 -22.71 0.97 -22.40
N MET A 66 -21.49 0.50 -22.69
CA MET A 66 -21.24 -0.53 -23.70
C MET A 66 -21.68 -1.93 -23.24
N GLY A 67 -21.78 -2.17 -21.93
CA GLY A 67 -22.10 -3.49 -21.38
C GLY A 67 -20.92 -4.47 -21.46
N ASP A 68 -19.70 -3.97 -21.47
CA ASP A 68 -18.47 -4.76 -21.63
C ASP A 68 -17.93 -5.19 -20.24
N ASP A 69 -18.30 -6.40 -19.81
CA ASP A 69 -17.97 -6.95 -18.50
C ASP A 69 -16.46 -7.03 -18.25
N ASP A 70 -15.67 -7.40 -19.27
CA ASP A 70 -14.22 -7.54 -19.15
C ASP A 70 -13.56 -6.18 -18.88
N LYS A 71 -13.99 -5.13 -19.59
CA LYS A 71 -13.50 -3.77 -19.35
C LYS A 71 -13.97 -3.22 -18.01
N ILE A 72 -15.21 -3.52 -17.59
CA ILE A 72 -15.71 -3.16 -16.26
C ILE A 72 -14.81 -3.78 -15.19
N ILE A 73 -14.57 -5.09 -15.25
CA ILE A 73 -13.72 -5.81 -14.30
C ILE A 73 -12.28 -5.26 -14.32
N LEU A 74 -11.70 -5.02 -15.50
CA LEU A 74 -10.35 -4.49 -15.63
C LEU A 74 -10.22 -3.10 -14.98
N LEU A 75 -11.17 -2.20 -15.24
CA LEU A 75 -11.18 -0.85 -14.67
C LEU A 75 -11.39 -0.89 -13.15
N LEU A 76 -12.32 -1.71 -12.67
CA LEU A 76 -12.59 -1.88 -11.24
C LEU A 76 -11.36 -2.46 -10.48
N LYS A 77 -10.68 -3.46 -11.04
CA LYS A 77 -9.42 -4.00 -10.49
C LYS A 77 -8.33 -2.93 -10.37
N ASN A 78 -8.41 -1.91 -11.21
CA ASN A 78 -7.47 -0.81 -11.25
C ASN A 78 -7.95 0.44 -10.50
N GLY A 79 -9.00 0.35 -9.68
CA GLY A 79 -9.40 1.43 -8.77
C GLY A 79 -10.33 2.48 -9.38
N ALA A 80 -11.06 2.12 -10.44
CA ALA A 80 -12.10 2.98 -10.98
C ALA A 80 -13.25 3.19 -9.96
N ASP A 81 -13.69 4.44 -9.81
CA ASP A 81 -14.70 4.86 -8.84
C ASP A 81 -16.12 4.61 -9.38
N LEU A 82 -16.84 3.71 -8.72
CA LEU A 82 -18.22 3.37 -9.04
C LEU A 82 -19.17 4.56 -8.87
N THR A 83 -18.91 5.44 -7.90
CA THR A 83 -19.79 6.55 -7.58
C THR A 83 -19.79 7.61 -8.69
N LEU A 84 -18.65 7.83 -9.33
CA LEU A 84 -18.53 8.69 -10.51
C LEU A 84 -19.26 8.08 -11.70
N ALA A 85 -19.11 6.77 -11.92
CA ALA A 85 -19.78 6.08 -13.01
C ALA A 85 -21.31 6.08 -12.85
N LYS A 86 -21.82 5.83 -11.64
CA LYS A 86 -23.27 5.78 -11.33
C LYS A 86 -24.01 7.04 -11.76
N LYS A 87 -23.38 8.21 -11.61
CA LYS A 87 -23.97 9.52 -11.96
C LYS A 87 -24.23 9.69 -13.46
N LYS A 88 -23.66 8.83 -14.31
CA LYS A 88 -23.59 9.03 -15.77
C LYS A 88 -24.22 7.91 -16.59
N ILE A 89 -24.69 6.84 -15.96
CA ILE A 89 -25.20 5.65 -16.63
C ILE A 89 -26.67 5.41 -16.30
N SER A 90 -27.37 4.68 -17.16
CA SER A 90 -28.76 4.29 -16.93
C SER A 90 -28.88 3.24 -15.81
N GLU A 91 -30.07 3.07 -15.25
CA GLU A 91 -30.32 2.06 -14.22
C GLU A 91 -29.98 0.63 -14.71
N LYS A 92 -30.27 0.32 -15.99
CA LYS A 92 -29.91 -0.96 -16.61
C LYS A 92 -28.40 -1.18 -16.63
N ALA A 93 -27.64 -0.18 -17.07
CA ALA A 93 -26.18 -0.24 -17.10
C ALA A 93 -25.60 -0.33 -15.68
N TRP A 94 -26.20 0.38 -14.72
CA TRP A 94 -25.83 0.29 -13.30
C TRP A 94 -26.02 -1.11 -12.74
N LYS A 95 -27.16 -1.78 -12.99
CA LYS A 95 -27.39 -3.16 -12.52
C LYS A 95 -26.32 -4.14 -13.02
N ASN A 96 -25.87 -3.99 -14.27
CA ASN A 96 -24.80 -4.83 -14.80
C ASN A 96 -23.44 -4.54 -14.13
N LEU A 97 -23.08 -3.26 -14.00
CA LEU A 97 -21.85 -2.86 -13.31
C LEU A 97 -21.85 -3.31 -11.85
N GLU A 98 -22.97 -3.17 -11.15
CA GLU A 98 -23.15 -3.59 -9.77
C GLU A 98 -22.98 -5.11 -9.62
N LYS A 99 -23.54 -5.90 -10.54
CA LYS A 99 -23.33 -7.36 -10.58
C LYS A 99 -21.85 -7.72 -10.71
N ASN A 100 -21.12 -7.10 -11.64
CA ASN A 100 -19.69 -7.34 -11.82
C ASN A 100 -18.88 -6.97 -10.56
N TYR A 101 -19.22 -5.85 -9.94
CA TYR A 101 -18.59 -5.42 -8.69
C TYR A 101 -18.84 -6.41 -7.54
N GLN A 102 -20.07 -6.90 -7.37
CA GLN A 102 -20.40 -7.90 -6.35
C GLN A 102 -19.66 -9.23 -6.58
N GLN A 103 -19.52 -9.67 -7.83
CA GLN A 103 -18.74 -10.85 -8.19
C GLN A 103 -17.26 -10.68 -7.83
N MET A 104 -16.68 -9.51 -8.11
CA MET A 104 -15.31 -9.16 -7.74
C MET A 104 -15.11 -9.11 -6.22
N GLN A 105 -16.04 -8.52 -5.48
CA GLN A 105 -16.03 -8.50 -4.02
C GLN A 105 -16.02 -9.92 -3.46
N THR A 106 -16.95 -10.76 -3.92
CA THR A 106 -17.05 -12.17 -3.49
C THR A 106 -15.78 -12.97 -3.83
N ALA A 107 -15.20 -12.77 -5.02
CA ALA A 107 -13.95 -13.42 -5.42
C ALA A 107 -12.78 -13.01 -4.53
N THR A 108 -12.67 -11.71 -4.23
CA THR A 108 -11.63 -11.15 -3.35
C THR A 108 -11.79 -11.64 -1.91
N GLU A 109 -13.02 -11.72 -1.41
CA GLU A 109 -13.32 -12.29 -0.10
C GLU A 109 -12.92 -13.77 0.00
N LYS A 110 -13.28 -14.58 -0.99
CA LYS A 110 -12.87 -16.00 -1.06
C LYS A 110 -11.35 -16.13 -1.08
N PHE A 111 -10.66 -15.25 -1.80
CA PHE A 111 -9.20 -15.20 -1.80
C PHE A 111 -8.66 -14.91 -0.39
N ILE A 112 -9.14 -13.85 0.27
CA ILE A 112 -8.72 -13.49 1.63
C ILE A 112 -8.98 -14.66 2.61
N ASN A 113 -10.14 -15.31 2.52
CA ASN A 113 -10.45 -16.47 3.35
C ASN A 113 -9.48 -17.63 3.10
N ALA A 114 -9.12 -17.92 1.84
CA ALA A 114 -8.11 -18.93 1.52
C ALA A 114 -6.73 -18.59 2.10
N VAL A 115 -6.36 -17.30 2.08
CA VAL A 115 -5.12 -16.79 2.69
C VAL A 115 -5.13 -17.00 4.20
N ILE A 116 -6.20 -16.56 4.88
CA ILE A 116 -6.41 -16.73 6.33
C ILE A 116 -6.30 -18.21 6.73
N MET A 117 -6.95 -19.09 5.97
CA MET A 117 -6.91 -20.55 6.18
C MET A 117 -5.58 -21.20 5.77
N ARG A 118 -4.59 -20.40 5.33
CA ARG A 118 -3.27 -20.85 4.85
C ARG A 118 -3.34 -21.84 3.68
N ASN A 119 -4.42 -21.82 2.91
CA ASN A 119 -4.58 -22.64 1.71
C ASN A 119 -3.98 -21.93 0.49
N ILE A 120 -2.66 -21.98 0.37
CA ILE A 120 -1.91 -21.25 -0.66
C ILE A 120 -2.22 -21.74 -2.07
N ALA A 121 -2.49 -23.03 -2.24
CA ALA A 121 -2.89 -23.59 -3.53
C ALA A 121 -4.24 -23.00 -4.00
N GLN A 122 -5.21 -22.90 -3.09
CA GLN A 122 -6.49 -22.26 -3.40
C GLN A 122 -6.33 -20.76 -3.65
N ALA A 123 -5.55 -20.06 -2.84
CA ALA A 123 -5.27 -18.63 -3.04
C ALA A 123 -4.67 -18.37 -4.43
N LYS A 124 -3.65 -19.14 -4.84
CA LYS A 124 -3.05 -19.07 -6.18
C LYS A 124 -4.08 -19.31 -7.29
N ARG A 125 -4.89 -20.37 -7.17
CA ARG A 125 -5.94 -20.67 -8.16
C ARG A 125 -6.95 -19.54 -8.30
N LEU A 126 -7.40 -18.96 -7.18
CA LEU A 126 -8.33 -17.82 -7.18
C LEU A 126 -7.71 -16.58 -7.80
N LEU A 127 -6.42 -16.31 -7.55
CA LEU A 127 -5.74 -15.16 -8.14
C LEU A 127 -5.70 -15.24 -9.68
N HIS A 128 -5.42 -16.43 -10.23
CA HIS A 128 -5.34 -16.64 -11.68
C HIS A 128 -6.69 -16.73 -12.38
N ASN A 129 -7.69 -17.36 -11.75
CA ASN A 129 -8.93 -17.77 -12.42
C ASN A 129 -10.17 -17.00 -11.96
N SER A 130 -10.02 -15.94 -11.16
CA SER A 130 -11.15 -15.17 -10.65
C SER A 130 -10.88 -13.67 -10.71
N PRO A 131 -11.93 -12.82 -10.73
CA PRO A 131 -11.77 -11.38 -10.75
C PRO A 131 -11.39 -10.84 -9.36
N VAL A 132 -10.25 -11.29 -8.81
CA VAL A 132 -9.72 -10.81 -7.52
C VAL A 132 -9.15 -9.41 -7.70
N ASN A 133 -9.57 -8.47 -6.84
CA ASN A 133 -8.96 -7.16 -6.74
C ASN A 133 -8.02 -7.14 -5.54
N VAL A 134 -6.71 -7.19 -5.81
CA VAL A 134 -5.67 -7.26 -4.77
C VAL A 134 -5.55 -6.03 -3.88
N ASN A 135 -6.17 -4.91 -4.28
CA ASN A 135 -6.18 -3.65 -3.54
C ASN A 135 -7.52 -3.41 -2.82
N MET A 136 -8.54 -4.21 -3.11
CA MET A 136 -9.84 -4.02 -2.50
C MET A 136 -9.77 -4.39 -1.02
N LYS A 137 -10.35 -3.52 -0.20
CA LYS A 137 -10.58 -3.78 1.21
C LYS A 137 -11.90 -4.53 1.32
N VAL A 138 -11.85 -5.72 1.90
CA VAL A 138 -13.05 -6.55 2.10
C VAL A 138 -13.05 -7.08 3.52
N LYS A 139 -14.24 -7.20 4.13
CA LYS A 139 -14.43 -7.85 5.42
C LYS A 139 -14.47 -9.37 5.22
N SER A 140 -13.69 -10.11 6.00
CA SER A 140 -13.76 -11.58 5.98
C SER A 140 -15.04 -12.08 6.65
N THR A 141 -15.70 -13.07 6.04
CA THR A 141 -16.85 -13.79 6.63
C THR A 141 -16.46 -14.82 7.67
N LEU A 142 -15.19 -15.23 7.76
CA LEU A 142 -14.73 -16.22 8.75
C LEU A 142 -14.75 -15.67 10.18
N PHE A 143 -14.61 -14.35 10.35
CA PHE A 143 -14.59 -13.69 11.66
C PHE A 143 -15.58 -12.52 11.69
N PRO A 144 -16.89 -12.77 11.62
CA PRO A 144 -17.90 -11.72 11.48
C PRO A 144 -17.99 -10.80 12.71
N SER A 145 -17.66 -11.35 13.89
CA SER A 145 -17.70 -10.72 15.21
C SER A 145 -16.39 -10.04 15.62
N MET A 146 -15.26 -10.35 14.97
CA MET A 146 -14.05 -9.55 15.17
C MET A 146 -14.25 -8.23 14.43
N PRO A 147 -13.98 -7.08 15.06
CA PRO A 147 -13.86 -5.80 14.37
C PRO A 147 -12.53 -5.77 13.58
N CYS A 148 -12.21 -6.86 12.89
CA CYS A 148 -11.15 -6.84 11.89
C CYS A 148 -11.67 -6.00 10.73
N MET A 149 -11.17 -4.76 10.75
CA MET A 149 -11.19 -3.76 9.69
C MET A 149 -11.10 -4.41 8.33
N GLU A 150 -11.82 -3.84 7.36
CA GLU A 150 -11.66 -4.23 5.97
C GLU A 150 -10.16 -4.21 5.62
N SER A 151 -9.67 -5.33 5.11
CA SER A 151 -8.25 -5.52 4.89
C SER A 151 -8.02 -5.96 3.46
N THR A 152 -6.84 -5.62 2.94
CA THR A 152 -6.46 -6.04 1.60
C THR A 152 -5.84 -7.43 1.66
N PRO A 153 -5.84 -8.17 0.54
CA PRO A 153 -5.02 -9.36 0.35
C PRO A 153 -3.58 -9.24 0.86
N LEU A 154 -2.91 -8.13 0.57
CA LEU A 154 -1.51 -7.91 0.97
C LEU A 154 -1.36 -7.71 2.48
N PHE A 155 -2.26 -6.95 3.13
CA PHE A 155 -2.25 -6.84 4.60
C PHE A 155 -2.43 -8.20 5.27
N ASN A 156 -3.31 -9.06 4.75
CA ASN A 156 -3.53 -10.40 5.31
C ASN A 156 -2.31 -11.31 5.14
N ALA A 157 -1.68 -11.30 3.97
CA ALA A 157 -0.46 -12.08 3.72
C ALA A 157 0.66 -11.70 4.70
N ILE A 158 0.87 -10.40 4.91
CA ILE A 158 1.83 -9.87 5.90
C ILE A 158 1.39 -10.22 7.32
N ASN A 159 0.08 -10.13 7.60
CA ASN A 159 -0.50 -10.49 8.88
C ASN A 159 -0.42 -12.00 9.18
N LEU A 160 -0.02 -12.83 8.23
CA LEU A 160 0.25 -14.25 8.47
C LEU A 160 1.74 -14.57 8.48
N GLY A 161 2.61 -13.60 8.19
CA GLY A 161 4.04 -13.85 8.02
C GLY A 161 4.35 -14.65 6.74
N ASN A 162 3.42 -14.72 5.78
CA ASN A 162 3.57 -15.55 4.59
C ASN A 162 4.33 -14.80 3.48
N LYS A 163 5.65 -14.97 3.47
CA LYS A 163 6.54 -14.36 2.46
C LYS A 163 6.19 -14.77 1.03
N GLU A 164 5.94 -16.05 0.77
CA GLU A 164 5.66 -16.56 -0.58
C GLU A 164 4.44 -15.85 -1.19
N LEU A 165 3.39 -15.68 -0.38
CA LEU A 165 2.17 -15.01 -0.82
C LEU A 165 2.38 -13.49 -0.98
N VAL A 166 3.19 -12.87 -0.12
CA VAL A 166 3.59 -11.46 -0.29
C VAL A 166 4.30 -11.30 -1.63
N GLU A 167 5.30 -12.13 -1.94
CA GLU A 167 6.03 -12.08 -3.22
C GLU A 167 5.12 -12.31 -4.42
N LEU A 168 4.13 -13.21 -4.31
CA LEU A 168 3.14 -13.43 -5.36
C LEU A 168 2.28 -12.17 -5.60
N LEU A 169 1.72 -11.59 -4.54
CA LEU A 169 0.88 -10.39 -4.64
C LEU A 169 1.65 -9.17 -5.16
N LEU A 170 2.94 -9.04 -4.82
CA LEU A 170 3.80 -7.96 -5.32
C LEU A 170 4.10 -8.07 -6.83
N LYS A 171 3.89 -9.23 -7.45
CA LYS A 171 4.04 -9.41 -8.90
C LYS A 171 2.81 -8.96 -9.68
N GLU A 172 1.66 -8.78 -9.01
CA GLU A 172 0.43 -8.37 -9.68
C GLU A 172 0.57 -6.94 -10.22
N PRO A 173 0.38 -6.69 -11.54
CA PRO A 173 0.64 -5.37 -12.14
C PRO A 173 -0.14 -4.23 -11.48
N SER A 174 -1.38 -4.53 -11.07
CA SER A 174 -2.30 -3.58 -10.46
C SER A 174 -2.00 -3.29 -8.99
N ILE A 175 -1.09 -4.01 -8.33
CA ILE A 175 -0.84 -3.89 -6.89
C ILE A 175 -0.48 -2.44 -6.49
N ASP A 176 -1.16 -1.95 -5.46
CA ASP A 176 -0.80 -0.74 -4.75
C ASP A 176 -0.11 -1.12 -3.43
N VAL A 177 1.22 -1.06 -3.46
CA VAL A 177 2.05 -1.38 -2.29
C VAL A 177 2.02 -0.29 -1.21
N ASN A 178 1.43 0.87 -1.49
CA ASN A 178 1.32 1.97 -0.52
C ASN A 178 -0.09 2.12 0.02
N ILE A 179 -0.96 1.12 -0.21
CA ILE A 179 -2.31 1.09 0.32
C ILE A 179 -2.32 1.26 1.83
N ARG A 180 -3.22 2.13 2.30
CA ARG A 180 -3.32 2.50 3.71
C ARG A 180 -4.47 1.78 4.39
N ASP A 181 -4.27 1.32 5.61
CA ASP A 181 -5.36 0.89 6.49
C ASP A 181 -6.09 2.11 7.10
N GLU A 182 -7.07 1.87 7.98
CA GLU A 182 -7.83 2.95 8.64
C GLU A 182 -7.01 3.81 9.61
N TYR A 183 -5.85 3.31 10.06
CA TYR A 183 -4.89 4.08 10.84
C TYR A 183 -3.91 4.87 9.97
N GLY A 184 -4.08 4.83 8.65
CA GLY A 184 -3.20 5.47 7.68
C GLY A 184 -1.87 4.75 7.49
N ARG A 185 -1.69 3.56 8.07
CA ARG A 185 -0.45 2.79 7.97
C ARG A 185 -0.40 2.12 6.60
N THR A 186 0.76 2.12 5.97
CA THR A 186 1.01 1.26 4.81
C THR A 186 1.34 -0.15 5.25
N VAL A 187 1.39 -1.07 4.28
CA VAL A 187 1.87 -2.44 4.49
C VAL A 187 3.30 -2.49 5.04
N LEU A 188 4.17 -1.53 4.66
CA LEU A 188 5.51 -1.38 5.22
C LEU A 188 5.44 -0.98 6.69
N THR A 189 4.73 0.11 7.02
CA THR A 189 4.56 0.57 8.41
C THR A 189 3.95 -0.52 9.30
N TYR A 190 2.93 -1.22 8.80
CA TYR A 190 2.27 -2.31 9.49
C TYR A 190 3.22 -3.50 9.75
N SER A 191 3.99 -3.90 8.73
CA SER A 191 4.99 -4.97 8.89
C SER A 191 6.01 -4.65 9.98
N VAL A 192 6.43 -3.38 10.12
CA VAL A 192 7.34 -2.91 11.18
C VAL A 192 6.67 -2.79 12.55
N GLN A 193 5.34 -2.73 12.66
CA GLN A 193 4.67 -2.69 13.97
C GLN A 193 4.35 -4.08 14.54
N ARG A 194 3.98 -5.01 13.66
CA ARG A 194 3.28 -6.29 13.95
C ARG A 194 3.71 -7.06 15.20
N THR A 195 4.99 -7.08 15.57
CA THR A 195 5.48 -7.89 16.69
C THR A 195 5.14 -7.35 18.07
N LYS A 196 4.69 -6.09 18.26
CA LYS A 196 4.38 -5.58 19.62
C LYS A 196 3.20 -6.32 20.29
N GLY A 197 2.13 -6.61 19.54
CA GLY A 197 0.94 -7.29 20.08
C GLY A 197 1.27 -8.70 20.57
N LEU A 198 2.05 -9.43 19.77
CA LEU A 198 2.53 -10.77 20.10
C LEU A 198 3.62 -10.75 21.20
N LYS A 199 4.43 -9.68 21.28
CA LYS A 199 5.53 -9.59 22.25
C LYS A 199 5.03 -9.67 23.70
N ARG A 200 3.92 -8.99 24.01
CA ARG A 200 3.37 -8.96 25.38
C ARG A 200 2.86 -10.32 25.86
N GLU A 201 2.37 -11.15 24.93
CA GLU A 201 1.81 -12.48 25.24
C GLU A 201 2.88 -13.60 25.15
N LEU A 202 3.87 -13.45 24.27
CA LEU A 202 4.89 -14.47 24.00
C LEU A 202 6.24 -14.24 24.69
N LEU A 203 6.35 -13.24 25.59
CA LEU A 203 7.58 -12.90 26.35
C LEU A 203 8.22 -14.10 27.08
N GLN A 204 7.48 -15.19 27.28
CA GLN A 204 7.96 -16.42 27.91
C GLN A 204 8.68 -17.40 26.94
N ARG A 205 8.75 -17.11 25.63
CA ARG A 205 9.35 -17.99 24.61
C ARG A 205 10.32 -17.24 23.68
N PRO A 206 11.59 -17.05 24.09
CA PRO A 206 12.58 -16.25 23.35
C PRO A 206 12.93 -16.84 21.97
N ASP A 207 12.87 -18.14 21.82
CA ASP A 207 13.01 -18.89 20.56
C ASP A 207 11.96 -18.47 19.50
N ILE A 208 10.70 -18.32 19.93
CA ILE A 208 9.61 -17.88 19.05
C ILE A 208 9.79 -16.40 18.66
N MET A 209 10.29 -15.57 19.58
CA MET A 209 10.55 -14.16 19.28
C MET A 209 11.60 -13.98 18.19
N GLU A 210 12.70 -14.74 18.26
CA GLU A 210 13.75 -14.67 17.24
C GLU A 210 13.21 -15.09 15.86
N PHE A 211 12.42 -16.16 15.79
CA PHE A 211 11.77 -16.60 14.55
C PHE A 211 10.79 -15.56 13.98
N LEU A 212 9.97 -14.93 14.84
CA LEU A 212 9.03 -13.88 14.42
C LEU A 212 9.75 -12.63 13.91
N ASP A 213 10.82 -12.21 14.58
CA ASP A 213 11.64 -11.08 14.14
C ASP A 213 12.36 -11.40 12.81
N TYR A 214 12.81 -12.64 12.61
CA TYR A 214 13.41 -13.09 11.35
C TYR A 214 12.39 -13.08 10.19
N SER A 215 11.22 -13.71 10.38
CA SER A 215 10.14 -13.74 9.38
C SER A 215 9.69 -12.34 8.96
N GLN A 216 9.56 -11.44 9.92
CA GLN A 216 9.17 -10.06 9.65
C GLN A 216 10.26 -9.26 8.93
N LYS A 217 11.53 -9.46 9.29
CA LYS A 217 12.65 -8.86 8.60
C LYS A 217 12.62 -9.23 7.11
N GLU A 218 12.40 -10.51 6.78
CA GLU A 218 12.32 -10.94 5.38
C GLU A 218 11.17 -10.26 4.62
N ILE A 219 10.01 -10.08 5.24
CA ILE A 219 8.88 -9.36 4.63
C ILE A 219 9.25 -7.89 4.38
N VAL A 220 9.90 -7.22 5.34
CA VAL A 220 10.36 -5.84 5.14
C VAL A 220 11.35 -5.76 3.98
N GLU A 221 12.30 -6.70 3.89
CA GLU A 221 13.26 -6.75 2.76
C GLU A 221 12.57 -6.93 1.41
N VAL A 222 11.56 -7.80 1.34
CA VAL A 222 10.78 -8.03 0.12
C VAL A 222 10.00 -6.77 -0.28
N LEU A 223 9.35 -6.11 0.68
CA LEU A 223 8.60 -4.86 0.42
C LEU A 223 9.52 -3.73 -0.06
N LEU A 224 10.69 -3.55 0.56
CA LEU A 224 11.65 -2.50 0.22
C LEU A 224 12.28 -2.66 -1.17
N LYS A 225 12.26 -3.88 -1.74
CA LYS A 225 12.73 -4.13 -3.11
C LYS A 225 11.72 -3.70 -4.18
N HIS A 226 10.46 -3.48 -3.81
CA HIS A 226 9.44 -3.13 -4.78
C HIS A 226 9.64 -1.67 -5.25
N PRO A 227 9.75 -1.39 -6.56
CA PRO A 227 10.17 -0.06 -7.06
C PRO A 227 9.22 1.08 -6.71
N GLY A 228 7.93 0.75 -6.56
CA GLY A 228 6.88 1.71 -6.18
C GLY A 228 6.71 1.89 -4.67
N ILE A 229 7.54 1.29 -3.81
CA ILE A 229 7.39 1.44 -2.36
C ILE A 229 7.77 2.85 -1.91
N ASP A 230 6.92 3.45 -1.09
CA ASP A 230 7.23 4.69 -0.38
C ASP A 230 7.69 4.33 1.05
N VAL A 231 8.99 4.49 1.29
CA VAL A 231 9.65 4.14 2.57
C VAL A 231 9.35 5.16 3.68
N ASN A 232 8.86 6.34 3.32
CA ASN A 232 8.73 7.50 4.22
C ASN A 232 7.28 7.76 4.67
N VAL A 233 6.34 6.89 4.30
CA VAL A 233 4.91 7.14 4.54
C VAL A 233 4.60 7.32 6.02
N GLN A 234 3.98 8.46 6.30
CA GLN A 234 3.44 8.82 7.59
C GLN A 234 2.03 8.25 7.78
N ASP A 235 1.82 7.56 8.91
CA ASP A 235 0.50 7.14 9.36
C ASP A 235 -0.36 8.33 9.85
N ASN A 236 -1.56 8.06 10.37
CA ASN A 236 -2.43 9.14 10.86
C ASN A 236 -1.76 9.95 11.98
N LYS A 237 -0.88 9.35 12.79
CA LYS A 237 -0.11 10.03 13.85
C LYS A 237 1.19 10.67 13.33
N LYS A 238 1.38 10.72 12.02
CA LYS A 238 2.57 11.24 11.34
C LYS A 238 3.84 10.42 11.64
N VAL A 239 3.71 9.17 12.06
CA VAL A 239 4.83 8.30 12.41
C VAL A 239 5.27 7.51 11.17
N THR A 240 6.57 7.47 10.90
CA THR A 240 7.18 6.76 9.76
C THR A 240 7.58 5.33 10.13
N PRO A 241 7.83 4.44 9.14
CA PRO A 241 8.42 3.12 9.39
C PRO A 241 9.73 3.18 10.19
N LEU A 242 10.60 4.17 9.91
CA LEU A 242 11.88 4.35 10.59
C LEU A 242 11.69 4.70 12.08
N MET A 243 10.72 5.58 12.39
CA MET A 243 10.37 5.89 13.78
C MET A 243 9.85 4.65 14.51
N TYR A 244 8.97 3.85 13.89
CA TYR A 244 8.51 2.61 14.51
C TYR A 244 9.64 1.61 14.75
N ALA A 245 10.50 1.39 13.76
CA ALA A 245 11.66 0.51 13.93
C ALA A 245 12.56 0.98 15.08
N THR A 246 12.73 2.29 15.23
CA THR A 246 13.51 2.92 16.29
C THR A 246 12.86 2.75 17.66
N ILE A 247 11.57 3.11 17.79
CA ILE A 247 10.80 3.00 19.04
C ILE A 247 10.77 1.56 19.55
N TYR A 248 10.77 0.58 18.64
CA TYR A 248 10.79 -0.85 18.99
C TYR A 248 12.19 -1.46 19.10
N GLY A 249 13.27 -0.68 18.98
CA GLY A 249 14.64 -1.16 19.11
C GLY A 249 15.05 -2.16 18.02
N ARG A 250 14.41 -2.15 16.85
CA ARG A 250 14.62 -3.14 15.79
C ARG A 250 15.82 -2.80 14.93
N LEU A 251 17.01 -3.00 15.50
CA LEU A 251 18.28 -2.62 14.87
C LEU A 251 18.45 -3.15 13.44
N LYS A 252 18.09 -4.41 13.18
CA LYS A 252 18.17 -5.01 11.83
C LYS A 252 17.24 -4.30 10.84
N THR A 253 16.01 -3.99 11.25
CA THR A 253 15.02 -3.25 10.42
C THR A 253 15.46 -1.81 10.18
N VAL A 254 16.00 -1.13 11.19
CA VAL A 254 16.59 0.22 11.02
C VAL A 254 17.68 0.20 9.96
N LYS A 255 18.65 -0.73 10.06
CA LYS A 255 19.72 -0.88 9.06
C LYS A 255 19.19 -1.13 7.64
N LEU A 256 18.07 -1.85 7.50
CA LEU A 256 17.45 -2.09 6.19
C LEU A 256 16.79 -0.84 5.62
N LEU A 257 16.02 -0.11 6.44
CA LEU A 257 15.35 1.12 6.04
C LEU A 257 16.36 2.21 5.63
N LEU A 258 17.44 2.36 6.40
CA LEU A 258 18.49 3.34 6.15
C LEU A 258 19.29 3.08 4.87
N LYS A 259 19.31 1.84 4.37
CA LYS A 259 19.93 1.50 3.07
C LYS A 259 19.05 1.87 1.88
N HIS A 260 17.79 2.20 2.10
CA HIS A 260 16.88 2.51 1.00
C HIS A 260 17.23 3.88 0.40
N PRO A 261 17.42 4.01 -0.92
CA PRO A 261 17.99 5.22 -1.54
C PRO A 261 17.12 6.47 -1.40
N LYS A 262 15.82 6.30 -1.13
CA LYS A 262 14.85 7.39 -0.97
C LYS A 262 14.52 7.70 0.51
N ILE A 263 15.24 7.11 1.47
CA ILE A 263 14.96 7.32 2.90
C ILE A 263 15.16 8.78 3.28
N ASP A 264 14.20 9.33 4.03
CA ASP A 264 14.33 10.63 4.69
C ASP A 264 14.33 10.42 6.21
N VAL A 265 15.48 10.68 6.82
CA VAL A 265 15.73 10.44 8.25
C VAL A 265 15.23 11.58 9.15
N ASN A 266 14.89 12.73 8.56
CA ASN A 266 14.57 13.97 9.27
C ASN A 266 13.06 14.24 9.39
N ILE A 267 12.21 13.37 8.84
CA ILE A 267 10.76 13.52 8.94
C ILE A 267 10.34 13.66 10.41
N GLN A 268 9.47 14.63 10.67
CA GLN A 268 8.90 14.88 12.00
C GLN A 268 7.48 14.34 12.12
N ASN A 269 7.17 13.73 13.25
CA ASN A 269 5.81 13.31 13.60
C ASN A 269 4.97 14.49 14.13
N ARG A 270 3.74 14.22 14.61
CA ARG A 270 2.80 15.27 15.08
C ARG A 270 3.34 16.13 16.23
N ILE A 271 4.29 15.64 17.00
CA ILE A 271 4.90 16.36 18.13
C ILE A 271 6.28 16.94 17.77
N GLY A 272 6.67 16.92 16.49
CA GLY A 272 7.99 17.37 16.05
C GLY A 272 9.10 16.33 16.25
N GLY A 273 8.78 15.14 16.75
CA GLY A 273 9.77 14.09 17.01
C GLY A 273 10.27 13.46 15.71
N THR A 274 11.59 13.35 15.57
CA THR A 274 12.29 12.60 14.52
C THR A 274 12.65 11.19 15.01
N ALA A 275 13.13 10.32 14.11
CA ALA A 275 13.68 9.03 14.53
C ALA A 275 14.85 9.19 15.52
N LEU A 276 15.70 10.20 15.34
CA LEU A 276 16.83 10.47 16.23
C LEU A 276 16.38 10.96 17.62
N ILE A 277 15.35 11.80 17.69
CA ILE A 277 14.74 12.21 18.98
C ILE A 277 14.20 10.97 19.70
N CYS A 278 13.41 10.12 19.03
CA CYS A 278 12.88 8.90 19.63
C CYS A 278 13.99 7.94 20.09
N ALA A 279 15.07 7.78 19.32
CA ALA A 279 16.20 6.93 19.71
C ALA A 279 16.90 7.46 20.98
N SER A 280 17.04 8.78 21.07
CA SER A 280 17.69 9.46 22.19
C SER A 280 16.85 9.38 23.45
N GLU A 281 15.55 9.66 23.37
CA GLU A 281 14.60 9.56 24.48
C GLU A 281 14.54 8.15 25.10
N ILE A 282 14.64 7.11 24.26
CA ILE A 282 14.58 5.70 24.71
C ILE A 282 15.97 5.17 25.14
N GLY A 283 17.06 5.91 24.88
CA GLY A 283 18.43 5.47 25.18
C GLY A 283 18.97 4.38 24.25
N GLN A 284 18.48 4.29 23.02
CA GLN A 284 18.88 3.28 22.03
C GLN A 284 20.23 3.61 21.37
N LYS A 285 21.33 3.53 22.13
CA LYS A 285 22.69 3.95 21.71
C LYS A 285 23.10 3.47 20.31
N ASN A 286 22.91 2.19 20.01
CA ASN A 286 23.25 1.61 18.70
C ASN A 286 22.43 2.21 17.54
N ILE A 287 21.18 2.61 17.80
CA ILE A 287 20.32 3.23 16.77
C ILE A 287 20.69 4.71 16.62
N VAL A 288 20.97 5.41 17.71
CA VAL A 288 21.52 6.78 17.68
C VAL A 288 22.77 6.81 16.82
N GLU A 289 23.74 5.91 17.06
CA GLU A 289 24.97 5.83 16.28
C GLU A 289 24.72 5.56 14.79
N LEU A 290 23.76 4.70 14.46
CA LEU A 290 23.41 4.48 13.05
C LEU A 290 22.81 5.71 12.39
N LEU A 291 21.94 6.44 13.10
CA LEU A 291 21.22 7.61 12.58
C LEU A 291 22.14 8.82 12.38
N ILE A 292 23.01 9.13 13.35
CA ILE A 292 23.95 10.27 13.25
C ILE A 292 24.99 10.09 12.13
N ASN A 293 25.24 8.84 11.72
CA ASN A 293 26.12 8.51 10.61
C ASN A 293 25.40 8.45 9.25
N GLN A 294 24.09 8.75 9.18
CA GLN A 294 23.38 8.78 7.91
C GLN A 294 23.63 10.07 7.14
N PRO A 295 23.84 10.01 5.81
CA PRO A 295 23.92 11.19 4.98
C PRO A 295 22.67 12.08 5.11
N GLY A 296 22.88 13.39 5.30
CA GLY A 296 21.80 14.37 5.35
C GLY A 296 21.03 14.41 6.67
N ILE A 297 21.44 13.69 7.72
CA ILE A 297 20.84 13.80 9.05
C ILE A 297 20.99 15.22 9.61
N ASP A 298 19.91 15.79 10.12
CA ASP A 298 19.94 17.00 10.93
C ASP A 298 19.82 16.62 12.41
N ILE A 299 20.96 16.64 13.11
CA ILE A 299 21.07 16.27 14.51
C ILE A 299 20.49 17.32 15.47
N ASN A 300 20.19 18.52 14.97
CA ASN A 300 19.73 19.65 15.77
C ASN A 300 18.23 19.90 15.66
N LEU A 301 17.50 19.14 14.83
CA LEU A 301 16.05 19.25 14.74
C LEU A 301 15.41 19.14 16.13
N GLN A 302 14.52 20.09 16.40
CA GLN A 302 13.81 20.19 17.67
C GLN A 302 12.39 19.68 17.51
N ASP A 303 11.87 19.08 18.59
CA ASP A 303 10.45 18.79 18.69
C ASP A 303 9.62 20.09 18.85
N ASN A 304 8.30 19.96 18.91
CA ASN A 304 7.41 21.12 19.06
C ASN A 304 7.55 21.84 20.41
N LYS A 305 8.32 21.30 21.36
CA LYS A 305 8.65 21.93 22.65
C LYS A 305 10.04 22.58 22.64
N GLY A 306 10.75 22.55 21.51
CA GLY A 306 12.11 23.08 21.39
C GLY A 306 13.20 22.12 21.90
N ALA A 307 12.86 20.86 22.23
CA ALA A 307 13.82 19.88 22.70
C ALA A 307 14.49 19.16 21.52
N SER A 308 15.82 19.20 21.48
CA SER A 308 16.65 18.46 20.50
C SER A 308 16.98 17.04 20.98
N PRO A 309 17.53 16.16 20.12
CA PRO A 309 17.98 14.83 20.55
C PRO A 309 18.90 14.86 21.77
N LEU A 310 19.78 15.86 21.86
CA LEU A 310 20.71 16.00 22.98
C LEU A 310 20.00 16.27 24.31
N HIS A 311 18.94 17.09 24.31
CA HIS A 311 18.13 17.35 25.51
C HIS A 311 17.53 16.05 26.06
N TYR A 312 17.06 15.18 25.17
CA TYR A 312 16.53 13.88 25.56
C TYR A 312 17.62 12.93 26.04
N ALA A 313 18.77 12.88 25.36
CA ALA A 313 19.89 11.99 25.71
C ALA A 313 20.43 12.24 27.13
N VAL A 314 20.46 13.51 27.58
CA VAL A 314 20.95 13.89 28.93
C VAL A 314 19.93 13.53 30.02
N ASN A 315 18.63 13.53 29.71
CA ASN A 315 17.58 13.18 30.66
C ASN A 315 17.33 11.67 30.78
N SER A 316 17.79 10.88 29.81
CA SER A 316 17.55 9.43 29.70
C SER A 316 18.65 8.56 30.34
N VAL A 317 19.41 9.09 31.32
CA VAL A 317 20.54 8.40 31.98
C VAL A 317 20.09 7.62 33.21
#